data_AF-A0A242LLY6-F1
#
_entry.id   AF-A0A242LLY6-F1
#
_cell.length_a   1.000
_cell.length_b   1.000
_cell.length_c   1.000
_cell.angle_alpha   90.00
_cell.angle_beta   90.00
_cell.angle_gamma   90.00
#
_symmetry.space_group_name_H-M   'P 1'
#
loop_
_entity.id
_entity.type
_entity.pdbx_description
1 polymer ?
#
loop_
_entity_poly.entity_id
_entity_poly.type
_entity_poly.pdbx_seq_one_letter_code
_entity_poly.pdbx_strand_id
1 'polypeptide(L)'
;MKKFCLIGMLLLLVVGCSKIGSNTKDTKDEDSPIVLKFQGMKLFIKNETKDIITILESETEFSIKKDNKWESIDETRGLTIITTNILSEEETELDLTTELSKLKEKEAKVTIHYELNSESREASIVYVK
;
A
#
# COMPACT_ATOMS: atom_id res chain seq x y z
N MET A 1 32.84 34.22 -53.20
CA MET A 1 33.53 32.94 -52.93
C MET A 1 33.94 32.89 -51.46
N LYS A 2 33.69 31.76 -50.78
CA LYS A 2 34.03 31.42 -49.37
C LYS A 2 33.18 32.16 -48.31
N LYS A 3 32.61 31.56 -47.25
CA LYS A 3 32.52 30.20 -46.68
C LYS A 3 31.35 30.20 -45.67
N PHE A 4 30.76 29.02 -45.45
CA PHE A 4 29.71 28.68 -44.49
C PHE A 4 30.10 28.92 -43.01
N CYS A 5 29.06 29.04 -42.15
CA CYS A 5 28.91 28.54 -40.76
C CYS A 5 28.23 29.62 -39.88
N LEU A 6 27.28 29.35 -38.98
CA LEU A 6 26.50 28.18 -38.59
C LEU A 6 25.36 28.77 -37.74
N ILE A 7 24.13 28.34 -37.98
CA ILE A 7 22.98 28.64 -37.13
C ILE A 7 23.22 27.96 -35.78
N GLY A 8 23.42 28.76 -34.74
CA GLY A 8 23.65 28.32 -33.36
C GLY A 8 22.46 28.70 -32.49
N MET A 9 21.51 27.79 -32.44
CA MET A 9 20.38 27.73 -31.51
C MET A 9 20.90 27.79 -30.05
N LEU A 10 20.37 28.71 -29.24
CA LEU A 10 20.39 28.53 -27.79
C LEU A 10 19.07 29.01 -27.18
N LEU A 11 18.09 28.10 -27.24
CA LEU A 11 17.02 28.00 -26.26
C LEU A 11 17.66 27.56 -24.94
N LEU A 12 17.62 28.40 -23.91
CA LEU A 12 17.75 27.96 -22.53
C LEU A 12 16.42 28.17 -21.82
N LEU A 13 15.59 27.16 -22.02
CA LEU A 13 14.74 26.48 -21.05
C LEU A 13 14.39 27.25 -19.78
N VAL A 14 13.13 27.68 -19.76
CA VAL A 14 12.26 27.73 -18.59
C VAL A 14 12.25 26.35 -17.93
N VAL A 15 12.72 26.24 -16.68
CA VAL A 15 12.02 25.45 -15.67
C VAL A 15 12.38 26.02 -14.30
N GLY A 16 11.49 26.87 -13.78
CA GLY A 16 11.48 27.17 -12.36
C GLY A 16 11.35 25.86 -11.58
N CYS A 17 12.11 25.76 -10.51
CA CYS A 17 12.01 24.68 -9.53
C CYS A 17 10.59 24.64 -8.95
N SER A 18 9.69 23.93 -9.61
CA SER A 18 8.49 23.42 -8.97
C SER A 18 8.99 22.48 -7.88
N LYS A 19 8.84 22.96 -6.65
CA LYS A 19 8.98 22.21 -5.41
C LYS A 19 7.95 21.07 -5.44
N ILE A 20 8.30 20.00 -6.13
CA ILE A 20 7.67 18.69 -6.00
C ILE A 20 8.05 18.22 -4.59
N GLY A 21 7.17 18.52 -3.65
CA GLY A 21 7.10 17.80 -2.39
C GLY A 21 6.57 16.41 -2.70
N SER A 22 7.43 15.56 -3.25
CA SER A 22 7.19 14.12 -3.26
C SER A 22 7.30 13.65 -1.81
N ASN A 23 6.19 13.73 -1.07
CA ASN A 23 5.95 12.83 0.04
C ASN A 23 5.65 11.43 -0.53
N THR A 24 6.60 10.87 -1.27
CA THR A 24 6.80 9.43 -1.30
C THR A 24 7.55 9.12 -0.02
N LYS A 25 6.80 9.02 1.08
CA LYS A 25 7.22 8.13 2.15
C LYS A 25 7.17 6.74 1.55
N ASP A 26 8.28 6.33 0.94
CA ASP A 26 8.69 4.94 1.03
C ASP A 26 8.78 4.67 2.53
N THR A 27 7.71 4.14 3.10
CA THR A 27 7.71 3.53 4.42
C THR A 27 8.65 2.34 4.33
N LYS A 28 9.93 2.64 4.51
CA LYS A 28 10.92 1.69 5.01
C LYS A 28 10.31 0.99 6.21
N ASP A 29 10.48 -0.33 6.25
CA ASP A 29 10.26 -1.21 7.38
C ASP A 29 10.82 -0.59 8.68
N GLU A 30 10.02 0.26 9.35
CA GLU A 30 10.00 0.25 10.80
C GLU A 30 9.43 -1.10 11.18
N ASP A 31 10.05 -1.81 12.13
CA ASP A 31 9.62 -3.11 12.63
C ASP A 31 8.11 -3.09 12.89
N SER A 32 7.34 -3.56 11.91
CA SER A 32 5.88 -3.49 11.96
C SER A 32 5.43 -4.35 13.15
N PRO A 33 4.59 -3.83 14.05
CA PRO A 33 4.01 -4.59 15.16
C PRO A 33 3.33 -5.90 14.75
N ILE A 34 2.96 -6.00 13.47
CA ILE A 34 2.38 -7.19 12.86
C ILE A 34 3.21 -7.70 11.69
N VAL A 35 3.22 -9.01 11.52
CA VAL A 35 3.72 -9.69 10.33
C VAL A 35 2.55 -10.11 9.46
N LEU A 36 2.64 -9.78 8.18
CA LEU A 36 1.65 -10.11 7.16
C LEU A 36 2.19 -11.21 6.26
N LYS A 37 1.37 -12.22 5.96
CA LYS A 37 1.74 -13.30 5.04
C LYS A 37 0.54 -13.85 4.28
N PHE A 38 0.70 -14.07 2.98
CA PHE A 38 -0.29 -14.79 2.20
C PHE A 38 -0.05 -16.31 2.22
N GLN A 39 -1.15 -17.06 2.28
CA GLN A 39 -1.21 -18.47 1.90
C GLN A 39 -2.42 -18.68 0.99
N GLY A 40 -2.16 -18.73 -0.32
CA GLY A 40 -3.24 -18.59 -1.31
C GLY A 40 -3.87 -17.20 -1.22
N MET A 41 -5.21 -17.14 -1.25
CA MET A 41 -5.96 -15.88 -1.13
C MET A 41 -6.32 -15.50 0.32
N LYS A 42 -5.75 -16.20 1.30
CA LYS A 42 -5.92 -15.91 2.73
C LYS A 42 -4.74 -15.11 3.24
N LEU A 43 -5.03 -14.02 3.94
CA LEU A 43 -4.03 -13.18 4.60
C LEU A 43 -3.92 -13.58 6.07
N PHE A 44 -2.74 -14.02 6.48
CA PHE A 44 -2.39 -14.29 7.86
C PHE A 44 -1.77 -13.05 8.47
N ILE A 45 -2.26 -12.67 9.65
CA ILE A 45 -1.83 -11.50 10.41
C ILE A 45 -1.38 -11.98 11.77
N LYS A 46 -0.07 -11.88 12.04
CA LYS A 46 0.52 -12.28 13.32
C LYS A 46 0.88 -11.05 14.14
N ASN A 47 0.48 -11.03 15.39
CA ASN A 47 0.86 -10.00 16.35
C ASN A 47 2.22 -10.36 16.97
N GLU A 48 3.26 -9.55 16.74
CA GLU A 48 4.59 -9.78 17.32
C GLU A 48 4.87 -8.91 18.56
N THR A 49 3.83 -8.21 19.05
CA THR A 49 3.90 -7.43 20.28
C THR A 49 3.40 -8.21 21.49
N LYS A 50 3.62 -7.65 22.68
CA LYS A 50 3.09 -8.17 23.95
C LYS A 50 1.67 -7.70 24.24
N ASP A 51 1.17 -6.72 23.48
CA ASP A 51 -0.12 -6.09 23.68
C ASP A 51 -1.16 -6.70 22.74
N ILE A 52 -2.45 -6.40 22.96
CA ILE A 52 -3.52 -6.80 22.04
C ILE A 52 -3.54 -5.82 20.86
N ILE A 53 -3.69 -6.35 19.65
CA ILE A 53 -3.92 -5.55 18.45
C ILE A 53 -5.36 -5.74 17.98
N THR A 54 -6.02 -4.66 17.60
CA THR A 54 -7.37 -4.67 17.01
C THR A 54 -7.28 -4.40 15.52
N ILE A 55 -7.52 -5.40 14.68
CA ILE A 55 -7.62 -5.25 13.22
C ILE A 55 -8.99 -4.65 12.87
N LEU A 56 -9.01 -3.66 11.99
CA LEU A 56 -10.22 -3.06 11.42
C LEU A 56 -10.49 -3.68 10.04
N GLU A 57 -11.03 -4.90 10.02
CA GLU A 57 -11.20 -5.69 8.79
C GLU A 57 -12.01 -4.96 7.72
N SER A 58 -13.07 -4.27 8.13
CA SER A 58 -13.94 -3.48 7.24
C SER A 58 -13.23 -2.30 6.57
N GLU A 59 -12.04 -1.93 7.06
CA GLU A 59 -11.23 -0.85 6.50
C GLU A 59 -10.12 -1.37 5.58
N THR A 60 -9.98 -2.70 5.39
CA THR A 60 -9.00 -3.29 4.47
C THR A 60 -9.10 -2.68 3.07
N GLU A 61 -7.99 -2.19 2.55
CA GLU A 61 -7.92 -1.51 1.25
C GLU A 61 -7.19 -2.35 0.22
N PHE A 62 -7.64 -2.22 -1.03
CA PHE A 62 -7.03 -2.87 -2.18
C PHE A 62 -6.53 -1.83 -3.17
N SER A 63 -5.30 -2.00 -3.61
CA SER A 63 -4.70 -1.19 -4.67
C SER A 63 -4.05 -2.06 -5.74
N ILE A 64 -4.11 -1.64 -6.99
CA ILE A 64 -3.44 -2.29 -8.13
C ILE A 64 -2.38 -1.37 -8.72
N LYS A 65 -1.42 -1.96 -9.44
CA LYS A 65 -0.34 -1.20 -10.06
C LYS A 65 -0.71 -0.77 -11.48
N LYS A 66 -0.85 0.54 -11.72
CA LYS A 66 -1.01 1.14 -13.05
C LYS A 66 0.07 2.20 -13.27
N ASP A 67 0.72 2.19 -14.43
CA ASP A 67 1.80 3.13 -14.77
C ASP A 67 2.86 3.28 -13.67
N ASN A 68 3.25 2.13 -13.08
CA ASN A 68 4.18 2.03 -11.95
C ASN A 68 3.74 2.73 -10.64
N LYS A 69 2.46 3.06 -10.49
CA LYS A 69 1.88 3.64 -9.28
C LYS A 69 0.79 2.74 -8.73
N TRP A 70 0.64 2.71 -7.41
CA TRP A 70 -0.47 2.03 -6.75
C TRP A 70 -1.71 2.92 -6.80
N GLU A 71 -2.80 2.39 -7.35
CA GLU A 71 -4.11 3.04 -7.42
C GLU A 71 -5.12 2.21 -6.64
N SER A 72 -5.86 2.84 -5.73
CA SER A 72 -6.97 2.17 -5.00
C SER A 72 -8.08 1.78 -5.97
N ILE A 73 -8.69 0.62 -5.70
CA ILE A 73 -9.80 0.04 -6.47
C ILE A 73 -11.05 -0.19 -5.61
N ASP A 74 -11.07 0.36 -4.40
CA ASP A 74 -12.16 0.18 -3.46
C ASP A 74 -13.35 1.07 -3.87
N GLU A 75 -14.42 0.47 -4.40
CA GLU A 75 -15.50 1.25 -5.03
C GLU A 75 -16.48 1.87 -4.03
N THR A 76 -16.62 1.35 -2.80
CA THR A 76 -17.42 1.96 -1.71
C THR A 76 -17.09 1.29 -0.37
N ARG A 77 -16.72 2.08 0.66
CA ARG A 77 -16.55 1.58 2.03
C ARG A 77 -17.92 1.43 2.70
N GLY A 78 -18.19 0.25 3.26
CA GLY A 78 -19.50 -0.12 3.82
C GLY A 78 -19.59 0.06 5.33
N LEU A 79 -20.76 0.52 5.79
CA LEU A 79 -21.14 1.04 7.11
C LEU A 79 -20.96 0.11 8.33
N THR A 80 -20.55 -1.15 8.13
CA THR A 80 -20.45 -2.13 9.20
C THR A 80 -19.00 -2.27 9.63
N ILE A 81 -18.70 -1.82 10.84
CA ILE A 81 -17.39 -1.96 11.46
C ILE A 81 -17.21 -3.44 11.85
N ILE A 82 -16.26 -4.12 11.21
CA ILE A 82 -15.85 -5.48 11.55
C ILE A 82 -14.44 -5.39 12.08
N THR A 83 -14.22 -5.93 13.29
CA THR A 83 -12.92 -5.90 13.95
C THR A 83 -12.57 -7.26 14.54
N THR A 84 -11.28 -7.58 14.55
CA THR A 84 -10.75 -8.78 15.20
C THR A 84 -9.59 -8.41 16.13
N ASN A 85 -9.65 -8.89 17.36
CA ASN A 85 -8.56 -8.77 18.31
C ASN A 85 -7.59 -9.94 18.14
N ILE A 86 -6.28 -9.64 18.10
CA ILE A 86 -5.21 -10.63 18.03
C ILE A 86 -4.37 -10.49 19.30
N LEU A 87 -4.30 -11.54 20.12
CA LEU A 87 -3.49 -11.52 21.35
C LEU A 87 -1.99 -11.59 21.01
N SER A 88 -1.15 -11.36 22.03
CA SER A 88 0.32 -11.45 21.91
C SER A 88 0.76 -12.77 21.29
N GLU A 89 1.62 -12.71 20.28
CA GLU A 89 2.18 -13.87 19.55
C GLU A 89 1.16 -14.75 18.83
N GLU A 90 -0.13 -14.40 18.85
CA GLU A 90 -1.18 -15.09 18.10
C GLU A 90 -1.25 -14.63 16.65
N GLU A 91 -1.92 -15.45 15.84
CA GLU A 91 -2.15 -15.24 14.42
C GLU A 91 -3.64 -15.41 14.11
N THR A 92 -4.17 -14.56 13.25
CA THR A 92 -5.52 -14.70 12.68
C THR A 92 -5.47 -14.80 11.16
N GLU A 93 -6.55 -15.32 10.58
CA GLU A 93 -6.75 -15.44 9.14
C GLU A 93 -7.86 -14.49 8.69
N LEU A 94 -7.56 -13.68 7.68
CA LEU A 94 -8.53 -12.90 6.92
C LEU A 94 -8.71 -13.55 5.54
N ASP A 95 -9.89 -14.10 5.27
CA ASP A 95 -10.22 -14.71 3.99
C ASP A 95 -10.59 -13.63 2.96
N LEU A 96 -9.67 -13.38 2.02
CA LEU A 96 -9.82 -12.39 0.96
C LEU A 96 -10.16 -13.03 -0.40
N THR A 97 -10.63 -14.27 -0.40
CA THR A 97 -10.91 -15.02 -1.63
C THR A 97 -11.90 -14.29 -2.54
N THR A 98 -12.93 -13.67 -1.97
CA THR A 98 -13.98 -12.98 -2.74
C THR A 98 -13.43 -11.73 -3.42
N GLU A 99 -12.58 -10.98 -2.73
CA GLU A 99 -11.98 -9.73 -3.17
C GLU A 99 -10.90 -10.01 -4.21
N LEU A 100 -9.96 -10.90 -3.89
CA LEU A 100 -8.81 -11.22 -4.73
C LEU A 100 -9.18 -12.02 -5.99
N SER A 101 -10.25 -12.81 -5.96
CA SER A 101 -10.71 -13.56 -7.15
C SER A 101 -11.29 -12.65 -8.25
N LYS A 102 -11.80 -11.46 -7.88
CA LYS A 102 -12.36 -10.48 -8.82
C LYS A 102 -11.29 -9.65 -9.53
N LEU A 103 -10.05 -9.68 -9.04
CA LEU A 103 -8.94 -8.92 -9.62
C LEU A 103 -8.54 -9.45 -11.00
N LYS A 104 -8.33 -8.52 -11.93
CA LYS A 104 -7.84 -8.83 -13.29
C LYS A 104 -6.32 -8.79 -13.34
N GLU A 105 -5.73 -8.00 -12.46
CA GLU A 105 -4.30 -7.72 -12.33
C GLU A 105 -3.58 -8.88 -11.64
N LYS A 106 -2.28 -9.02 -11.95
CA LYS A 106 -1.43 -10.08 -11.36
C LYS A 106 -1.02 -9.79 -9.92
N GLU A 107 -0.96 -8.52 -9.56
CA GLU A 107 -0.50 -8.04 -8.28
C GLU A 107 -1.55 -7.12 -7.66
N ALA A 108 -1.72 -7.22 -6.36
CA ALA A 108 -2.55 -6.34 -5.57
C ALA A 108 -1.81 -6.00 -4.27
N LYS A 109 -1.79 -4.72 -3.89
CA LYS A 109 -1.37 -4.32 -2.56
C LYS A 109 -2.60 -4.33 -1.66
N VAL A 110 -2.54 -5.10 -0.58
CA VAL A 110 -3.54 -5.13 0.48
C VAL A 110 -3.00 -4.33 1.66
N THR A 111 -3.77 -3.35 2.13
CA THR A 111 -3.44 -2.55 3.31
C THR A 111 -4.43 -2.85 4.42
N ILE A 112 -3.92 -3.23 5.58
CA ILE A 112 -4.69 -3.51 6.78
C ILE A 112 -4.54 -2.33 7.74
N HIS A 113 -5.66 -1.86 8.27
CA HIS A 113 -5.72 -0.85 9.33
C HIS A 113 -5.92 -1.54 10.68
N TYR A 114 -5.21 -1.06 11.70
CA TYR A 114 -5.28 -1.64 13.03
C TYR A 114 -4.97 -0.62 14.12
N GLU A 115 -5.38 -0.95 15.35
CA GLU A 115 -5.07 -0.18 16.54
C GLU A 115 -4.14 -0.96 17.48
N LEU A 116 -3.13 -0.27 18.01
CA LEU A 116 -2.24 -0.76 19.06
C LEU A 116 -2.08 0.34 20.10
N ASN A 117 -2.42 0.07 21.36
CA ASN A 117 -2.33 1.05 22.45
C ASN A 117 -3.06 2.38 22.14
N SER A 118 -4.22 2.29 21.50
CA SER A 118 -5.05 3.42 21.03
C SER A 118 -4.40 4.28 19.92
N GLU A 119 -3.32 3.81 19.31
CA GLU A 119 -2.73 4.43 18.13
C GLU A 119 -3.15 3.68 16.87
N SER A 120 -3.76 4.39 15.93
CA SER A 120 -4.08 3.88 14.59
C SER A 120 -2.81 3.68 13.77
N ARG A 121 -2.72 2.54 13.10
CA ARG A 121 -1.56 2.10 12.32
C ARG A 121 -2.04 1.38 11.05
N GLU A 122 -1.16 1.31 10.06
CA GLU A 122 -1.39 0.58 8.82
C GLU A 122 -0.20 -0.31 8.49
N ALA A 123 -0.46 -1.45 7.88
CA ALA A 123 0.57 -2.31 7.30
C ALA A 123 0.09 -2.83 5.94
N SER A 124 1.02 -2.98 5.00
CA SER A 124 0.69 -3.43 3.65
C SER A 124 1.51 -4.64 3.24
N ILE A 125 0.91 -5.49 2.42
CA ILE A 125 1.59 -6.59 1.73
C ILE A 125 1.14 -6.67 0.27
N VAL A 126 2.02 -7.12 -0.61
CA VAL A 126 1.68 -7.39 -2.02
C VAL A 126 1.29 -8.86 -2.18
N TYR A 127 0.05 -9.07 -2.61
CA TYR A 127 -0.44 -10.35 -3.14
C TYR A 127 0.00 -10.51 -4.59
N VAL A 128 0.49 -11.70 -4.95
CA VAL A 128 0.85 -12.08 -6.32
C VAL A 128 0.11 -13.38 -6.65
N LYS A 129 -0.67 -13.37 -7.75
CA LYS A 129 -1.50 -14.50 -8.19
C LYS A 129 -0.70 -15.64 -8.83
#